data_AF-A0A9X7IKN9-F1
#
_entry.id   AF-A0A9X7IKN9-F1
#
_cell.length_a   1.000
_cell.length_b   1.000
_cell.length_c   1.000
_cell.angle_alpha   90.00
_cell.angle_beta   90.00
_cell.angle_gamma   90.00
#
_symmetry.space_group_name_H-M   'P 1'
#
loop_
_entity.id
_entity.type
_entity.pdbx_description
1 polymer ?
#
loop_
_entity_poly.entity_id
_entity_poly.type
_entity_poly.pdbx_seq_one_letter_code
_entity_poly.pdbx_strand_id
1 'polypeptide(L)'
;MSFIGAGSAGIGILLASPCNALPSTGALLVPDDITPGYYWANPTDSTGGYVEVCADYTCDIGGGMIENYSVDGRTMIPIPDHARMVNVHYATLSPAGV
;
A
#
# COMPACT_ATOMS: atom_id res chain seq x y z
N MET A 1 39.15 1.41 8.41
CA MET A 1 38.84 1.74 6.99
C MET A 1 37.56 1.02 6.59
N SER A 2 36.83 1.57 5.63
CA SER A 2 35.75 0.90 4.85
C SER A 2 36.38 0.17 3.63
N PHE A 3 35.71 -0.66 2.82
CA PHE A 3 34.35 -1.23 2.89
C PHE A 3 34.43 -2.74 3.25
N ILE A 4 34.11 -3.79 2.49
CA ILE A 4 33.57 -4.10 1.13
C ILE A 4 32.82 -5.45 1.30
N GLY A 5 31.72 -5.84 0.63
CA GLY A 5 30.87 -5.28 -0.44
C GLY A 5 29.78 -6.32 -0.79
N ALA A 6 28.92 -6.07 -1.80
CA ALA A 6 27.83 -7.01 -2.13
C ALA A 6 28.33 -8.32 -2.79
N GLY A 7 27.82 -9.47 -2.34
CA GLY A 7 28.11 -10.79 -2.91
C GLY A 7 27.20 -11.87 -2.32
N SER A 8 26.43 -12.55 -3.16
CA SER A 8 25.28 -13.39 -2.76
C SER A 8 25.59 -14.90 -2.71
N ALA A 9 25.51 -15.49 -1.51
CA ALA A 9 25.25 -16.93 -1.28
C ALA A 9 24.93 -17.19 0.20
N GLY A 10 23.99 -18.11 0.50
CA GLY A 10 23.90 -18.73 1.85
C GLY A 10 22.56 -18.65 2.58
N ILE A 11 21.59 -19.47 2.16
CA ILE A 11 20.74 -20.33 3.00
C ILE A 11 20.19 -19.73 4.34
N GLY A 12 18.87 -19.60 4.42
CA GLY A 12 18.18 -20.40 5.45
C GLY A 12 17.48 -19.72 6.63
N ILE A 13 17.28 -18.41 6.65
CA ILE A 13 16.20 -17.83 7.45
C ILE A 13 15.32 -16.94 6.56
N LEU A 14 14.20 -17.49 6.11
CA LEU A 14 13.08 -16.71 5.60
C LEU A 14 12.36 -16.05 6.79
N LEU A 15 13.05 -15.11 7.43
CA LEU A 15 12.36 -13.91 7.87
C LEU A 15 11.92 -13.24 6.58
N ALA A 16 10.70 -13.57 6.14
CA ALA A 16 9.94 -12.61 5.37
C ALA A 16 10.02 -11.31 6.16
N SER A 17 10.58 -10.25 5.54
CA SER A 17 10.52 -8.93 6.15
C SER A 17 9.09 -8.73 6.60
N PRO A 18 8.81 -8.43 7.89
CA PRO A 18 7.49 -7.94 8.21
C PRO A 18 7.28 -6.78 7.25
N CYS A 19 6.19 -6.84 6.47
CA CYS A 19 5.91 -5.83 5.48
C CYS A 19 5.55 -4.55 6.24
N ASN A 20 6.59 -3.86 6.69
CA ASN A 20 6.60 -2.44 6.93
C ASN A 20 6.46 -1.79 5.55
N ALA A 21 5.30 -2.00 4.91
CA ALA A 21 4.60 -0.87 4.35
C ALA A 21 4.62 0.16 5.48
N LEU A 22 5.40 1.22 5.29
CA LEU A 22 5.29 2.40 6.12
C LEU A 22 3.80 2.81 6.10
N PRO A 23 3.32 3.58 7.09
CA PRO A 23 1.99 4.19 7.02
C PRO A 23 1.92 5.06 5.76
N SER A 24 1.49 4.45 4.66
CA SER A 24 1.85 4.90 3.32
C SER A 24 0.80 5.89 2.82
N THR A 25 1.13 7.17 2.96
CA THR A 25 0.30 8.32 2.62
C THR A 25 0.65 8.89 1.25
N GLY A 26 -0.35 9.36 0.49
CA GLY A 26 -0.19 9.86 -0.87
C GLY A 26 -0.34 8.77 -1.93
N ALA A 27 0.22 9.02 -3.12
CA ALA A 27 0.12 8.12 -4.26
C ALA A 27 1.21 7.04 -4.21
N LEU A 28 0.77 5.78 -4.23
CA LEU A 28 1.58 4.57 -4.16
C LEU A 28 1.44 3.80 -5.47
N LEU A 29 2.54 3.36 -6.07
CA LEU A 29 2.50 2.59 -7.31
C LEU A 29 2.33 1.09 -7.01
N VAL A 30 1.48 0.43 -7.79
CA VAL A 30 1.26 -1.02 -7.73
C VAL A 30 2.00 -1.67 -8.91
N PRO A 31 2.91 -2.64 -8.70
CA PRO A 31 3.26 -3.31 -7.43
C PRO A 31 4.51 -2.75 -6.72
N ASP A 32 5.04 -1.59 -7.13
CA ASP A 32 6.39 -1.10 -6.74
C ASP A 32 6.47 -0.62 -5.28
N ASP A 33 5.54 0.26 -4.85
CA ASP A 33 5.40 0.73 -3.47
C ASP A 33 4.47 -0.15 -2.63
N ILE A 34 3.42 -0.70 -3.26
CA ILE A 34 2.39 -1.50 -2.58
C ILE A 34 1.91 -2.67 -3.44
N THR A 35 1.97 -3.88 -2.87
CA THR A 35 1.56 -5.11 -3.55
C THR A 35 0.04 -5.30 -3.55
N PRO A 36 -0.55 -5.96 -4.56
CA PRO A 36 -1.94 -6.43 -4.50
C PRO A 36 -2.18 -7.33 -3.28
N GLY A 37 -3.32 -7.16 -2.62
CA GLY A 37 -3.66 -7.85 -1.36
C GLY A 37 -4.66 -7.08 -0.51
N TYR A 38 -4.84 -7.50 0.74
CA TYR A 38 -5.71 -6.84 1.71
C TYR A 38 -4.90 -5.95 2.65
N TYR A 39 -5.39 -4.73 2.89
CA TYR A 39 -4.77 -3.74 3.77
C TYR A 39 -5.79 -3.18 4.77
N TRP A 40 -5.35 -2.87 5.98
CA TRP A 40 -6.11 -2.05 6.91
C TRP A 40 -5.81 -0.58 6.62
N ALA A 41 -6.83 0.18 6.21
CA ALA A 41 -6.81 1.62 6.27
C ALA A 41 -7.22 2.06 7.68
N ASN A 42 -6.40 2.90 8.31
CA ASN A 42 -6.64 3.45 9.63
C ASN A 42 -6.55 4.99 9.52
N PRO A 43 -7.59 5.77 9.86
CA PRO A 43 -7.57 7.21 9.68
C PRO A 43 -6.56 7.85 10.64
N THR A 44 -5.94 8.95 10.24
CA THR A 44 -5.00 9.71 11.08
C THR A 44 -5.74 10.61 12.08
N ASP A 45 -6.93 11.09 11.70
CA ASP A 45 -7.67 12.15 12.38
C ASP A 45 -9.17 11.84 12.45
N SER A 46 -9.88 12.49 13.37
CA SER A 46 -11.35 12.37 13.54
C SER A 46 -12.18 12.89 12.35
N THR A 47 -11.54 13.42 11.31
CA THR A 47 -12.15 13.80 10.03
C THR A 47 -12.45 12.58 9.14
N GLY A 48 -11.89 11.41 9.48
CA GLY A 48 -11.80 10.27 8.57
C GLY A 48 -10.71 10.46 7.52
N GLY A 49 -10.51 9.44 6.69
CA GLY A 49 -9.64 9.48 5.53
C GLY A 49 -10.25 8.79 4.32
N TYR A 50 -9.50 8.72 3.22
CA TYR A 50 -9.95 8.16 1.95
C TYR A 50 -8.84 7.35 1.29
N VAL A 51 -9.18 6.23 0.67
CA VAL A 51 -8.27 5.39 -0.10
C VAL A 51 -8.85 5.14 -1.49
N GLU A 52 -8.23 5.74 -2.49
CA GLU A 52 -8.60 5.62 -3.90
C GLU A 52 -7.77 4.49 -4.52
N VAL A 53 -8.42 3.49 -5.10
CA VAL A 53 -7.76 2.37 -5.77
C VAL A 53 -7.94 2.55 -7.28
N CYS A 54 -6.85 2.58 -8.03
CA CYS A 54 -6.83 3.03 -9.43
C CYS A 54 -6.24 1.94 -10.36
N ALA A 55 -6.90 1.69 -11.49
CA ALA A 55 -6.40 0.86 -12.59
C ALA A 55 -5.31 1.58 -13.41
N ASP A 56 -5.26 2.91 -13.32
CA ASP A 56 -4.35 3.77 -14.09
C ASP A 56 -3.71 4.84 -13.22
N TYR A 57 -2.57 5.38 -13.68
CA TYR A 57 -1.79 6.41 -12.99
C TYR A 57 -2.46 7.80 -12.94
N THR A 58 -3.60 8.00 -13.61
CA THR A 58 -4.38 9.24 -13.55
C THR A 58 -5.54 9.18 -12.56
N CYS A 59 -6.00 7.98 -12.18
CA CYS A 59 -7.16 7.72 -11.32
C CYS A 59 -8.45 8.46 -11.72
N ASP A 60 -8.69 8.68 -13.02
CA ASP A 60 -9.87 9.43 -13.49
C ASP A 60 -11.18 8.77 -13.06
N ILE A 61 -12.05 9.55 -12.40
CA ILE A 61 -13.39 9.11 -11.98
C ILE A 61 -14.23 8.81 -13.24
N GLY A 62 -14.53 7.52 -13.46
CA GLY A 62 -15.23 7.04 -14.65
C GLY A 62 -14.31 6.60 -15.82
N GLY A 63 -12.99 6.59 -15.63
CA GLY A 63 -12.01 6.11 -16.60
C GLY A 63 -10.99 5.11 -16.03
N GLY A 64 -10.33 5.49 -14.92
CA GLY A 64 -9.20 4.73 -14.32
C GLY A 64 -9.27 4.56 -12.81
N MET A 65 -10.27 5.09 -12.11
CA MET A 65 -10.59 4.72 -10.73
C MET A 65 -11.33 3.37 -10.71
N ILE A 66 -10.85 2.42 -9.89
CA ILE A 66 -11.54 1.15 -9.61
C ILE A 66 -12.58 1.38 -8.51
N GLU A 67 -12.16 1.91 -7.36
CA GLU A 67 -13.03 2.16 -6.21
C GLU A 67 -12.46 3.25 -5.29
N ASN A 68 -13.32 3.90 -4.51
CA ASN A 68 -12.95 4.91 -3.51
C ASN A 68 -13.56 4.53 -2.16
N TYR A 69 -12.71 4.26 -1.18
CA TYR A 69 -13.11 3.82 0.15
C TYR A 69 -13.02 4.98 1.16
N SER A 70 -14.15 5.34 1.77
CA SER A 70 -14.17 6.19 2.97
C SER A 70 -13.66 5.41 4.19
N VAL A 71 -12.91 6.10 5.04
CA VAL A 71 -12.18 5.53 6.18
C VAL A 71 -12.54 6.31 7.44
N ASP A 72 -13.80 6.25 7.84
CA ASP A 72 -14.31 6.81 9.11
C ASP A 72 -13.87 6.01 10.36
N GLY A 73 -13.21 4.87 10.15
CA GLY A 73 -12.65 4.00 11.18
C GLY A 73 -11.66 3.01 10.56
N ARG A 74 -11.24 1.97 11.29
CA ARG A 74 -10.42 0.90 10.70
C ARG A 74 -11.25 0.13 9.65
N THR A 75 -10.88 0.28 8.39
CA THR A 75 -11.56 -0.32 7.23
C THR A 75 -10.62 -1.26 6.49
N MET A 76 -11.12 -2.40 6.00
CA MET A 76 -10.32 -3.31 5.16
C MET A 76 -10.45 -2.92 3.69
N ILE A 77 -9.33 -2.66 3.04
CA ILE A 77 -9.23 -2.27 1.63
C ILE A 77 -8.63 -3.43 0.83
N PRO A 78 -9.35 -4.01 -0.15
CA PRO A 78 -8.77 -4.90 -1.14
C PRO A 78 -8.10 -4.10 -2.27
N ILE A 79 -6.82 -4.39 -2.53
CA ILE A 79 -6.07 -3.85 -3.67
C ILE A 79 -5.94 -4.99 -4.70
N PRO A 80 -6.63 -4.93 -5.85
CA PRO A 80 -6.60 -6.01 -6.83
C PRO A 80 -5.32 -6.00 -7.68
N ASP A 81 -5.06 -7.12 -8.36
CA ASP A 81 -3.91 -7.36 -9.24
C ASP A 81 -3.81 -6.40 -10.44
N HIS A 82 -4.96 -5.88 -10.89
CA HIS A 82 -5.06 -4.94 -11.99
C HIS A 82 -4.98 -3.46 -11.55
N ALA A 83 -4.80 -3.17 -10.25
CA ALA A 83 -4.46 -1.83 -9.81
C ALA A 83 -3.06 -1.41 -10.30
N ARG A 84 -2.85 -0.11 -10.50
CA ARG A 84 -1.56 0.52 -10.86
C ARG A 84 -1.17 1.64 -9.92
N MET A 85 -2.14 2.24 -9.23
CA MET A 85 -1.91 3.27 -8.24
C MET A 85 -2.94 3.16 -7.11
N VAL A 86 -2.53 3.51 -5.88
CA VAL A 86 -3.40 3.63 -4.71
C VAL A 86 -3.10 4.97 -4.03
N ASN A 87 -4.10 5.81 -3.84
CA ASN A 87 -3.95 7.18 -3.35
C ASN A 87 -4.56 7.29 -1.95
N VAL A 88 -3.76 7.66 -0.95
CA VAL A 88 -4.12 7.56 0.47
C VAL A 88 -4.12 8.94 1.14
N HIS A 89 -5.29 9.42 1.53
CA HIS A 89 -5.49 10.76 2.11
C HIS A 89 -6.02 10.66 3.55
N TYR A 90 -5.36 11.33 4.51
CA TYR A 90 -5.74 11.35 5.94
C TYR A 90 -5.96 9.94 6.57
N ALA A 91 -5.31 8.94 5.98
CA ALA A 91 -5.33 7.55 6.41
C ALA A 91 -3.93 6.96 6.30
N THR A 92 -3.75 5.82 6.94
CA THR A 92 -2.52 5.03 6.90
C THR A 92 -2.88 3.62 6.48
N LEU A 93 -2.21 3.10 5.46
CA LEU A 93 -2.31 1.69 5.09
C LEU A 93 -1.33 0.86 5.93
N SER A 94 -1.75 -0.34 6.31
CA SER A 94 -0.93 -1.40 6.88
C SER A 94 -1.38 -2.73 6.27
N PRO A 95 -0.50 -3.72 6.03
CA PRO A 95 -0.94 -4.98 5.45
C PRO A 95 -1.91 -5.68 6.40
N ALA A 96 -2.96 -6.33 5.88
CA ALA A 96 -3.95 -6.97 6.73
C ALA A 96 -3.39 -8.16 7.54
N GLY A 97 -2.31 -8.76 7.03
CA GLY A 97 -1.75 -10.02 7.53
C GLY A 97 -2.48 -11.24 6.96
N VAL A 98 -1.75 -12.35 6.87
CA VAL A 98 -2.26 -13.72 6.64
C VAL A 98 -1.64 -14.65 7.68
#